data_AF-H3BLE0-F1
#
_entry.id   AF-H3BLE0-F1
#
_cell.length_a   1.000
_cell.length_b   1.000
_cell.length_c   1.000
_cell.angle_alpha   90.00
_cell.angle_beta   90.00
_cell.angle_gamma   90.00
#
_symmetry.space_group_name_H-M   'P 1'
#
loop_
_entity.id
_entity.type
_entity.pdbx_description
1 polymer ?
#
loop_
_entity_poly.entity_id
_entity_poly.type
_entity_poly.pdbx_seq_one_letter_code
_entity_poly.pdbx_strand_id
1 'polypeptide(L)'
;MFMDTPEDEKTKLISCLAAFRQFWSGLSQESHEQCVQWIVKFIHGQHSPKRISFLYDCLAMAVETGLLPPRMVCESLINSDSLEWERTQLWALTFKLVRKIIGGVDYKGVRDLLKAILEKILTIPNTVSSAVVQQLLAAREVIAYILERNACLLPAYFAVTEIRKLYPEGKLPHWLLGNLVSDFVDTFRPTARINSI
;
A
#
# COMPACT_ATOMS: atom_id res chain seq x y z
N MET A 1 -10.64 -34.04 7.32
CA MET A 1 -9.35 -33.34 7.36
C MET A 1 -8.95 -33.12 5.91
N PHE A 2 -9.37 -31.99 5.35
CA PHE A 2 -9.24 -31.64 3.93
C PHE A 2 -8.75 -30.19 3.98
N MET A 3 -7.51 -29.94 3.52
CA MET A 3 -6.74 -28.69 3.65
C MET A 3 -5.88 -28.56 4.92
N ASP A 4 -4.67 -29.12 4.89
CA ASP A 4 -3.61 -28.86 5.88
C ASP A 4 -2.29 -28.39 5.25
N THR A 5 -2.21 -28.28 3.91
CA THR A 5 -0.98 -27.82 3.24
C THR A 5 -1.10 -26.39 2.71
N PRO A 6 0.00 -25.61 2.66
CA PRO A 6 0.01 -24.27 2.05
C PRO A 6 -0.45 -24.25 0.59
N GLU A 7 -0.22 -25.36 -0.14
CA GLU A 7 -0.68 -25.54 -1.52
C GLU A 7 -2.21 -25.66 -1.62
N ASP A 8 -2.86 -26.27 -0.63
CA ASP A 8 -4.32 -26.37 -0.56
C ASP A 8 -4.96 -24.99 -0.39
N GLU A 9 -4.40 -24.13 0.48
CA GLU A 9 -4.89 -22.75 0.65
C GLU A 9 -4.70 -21.91 -0.61
N LYS A 10 -3.57 -22.08 -1.33
CA LYS A 10 -3.36 -21.44 -2.64
C LYS A 10 -4.40 -21.90 -3.66
N THR A 11 -4.64 -23.22 -3.74
CA THR A 11 -5.60 -23.82 -4.68
C THR A 11 -7.03 -23.36 -4.41
N LYS A 12 -7.40 -23.23 -3.13
CA LYS A 12 -8.68 -22.65 -2.69
C LYS A 12 -8.85 -21.21 -3.15
N LEU A 13 -7.85 -20.34 -2.95
CA LEU A 13 -7.92 -18.95 -3.41
C LEU A 13 -8.04 -18.85 -4.93
N ILE A 14 -7.28 -19.66 -5.68
CA ILE A 14 -7.36 -19.73 -7.15
C ILE A 14 -8.76 -20.18 -7.59
N SER A 15 -9.32 -21.18 -6.91
CA SER A 15 -10.66 -21.70 -7.20
C SER A 15 -11.74 -20.64 -6.94
N CYS A 16 -11.63 -19.86 -5.85
CA CYS A 16 -12.53 -18.74 -5.57
C CYS A 16 -12.47 -17.64 -6.65
N LEU A 17 -11.31 -17.47 -7.29
CA LEU A 17 -11.12 -16.50 -8.37
C LEU A 17 -11.52 -17.02 -9.75
N ALA A 18 -11.91 -18.29 -9.90
CA ALA A 18 -12.15 -18.90 -11.22
C ALA A 18 -13.28 -18.18 -12.00
N ALA A 19 -14.40 -17.92 -11.35
CA ALA A 19 -15.52 -17.17 -11.96
C ALA A 19 -15.11 -15.72 -12.27
N PHE A 20 -14.35 -15.08 -11.38
CA PHE A 20 -13.85 -13.73 -11.61
C PHE A 20 -12.87 -13.67 -12.79
N ARG A 21 -11.99 -14.66 -12.95
CA ARG A 21 -11.04 -14.76 -14.07
C ARG A 21 -11.77 -14.83 -15.40
N GLN A 22 -12.84 -15.61 -15.49
CA GLN A 22 -13.67 -15.69 -16.70
C GLN A 22 -14.32 -14.34 -17.01
N PHE A 23 -14.94 -13.72 -16.00
CA PHE A 23 -15.52 -12.38 -16.13
C PHE A 23 -14.48 -11.34 -16.59
N TRP A 24 -13.33 -11.29 -15.93
CA TRP A 24 -12.23 -10.37 -16.23
C TRP A 24 -11.72 -10.52 -17.67
N SER A 25 -11.59 -11.75 -18.17
CA SER A 25 -11.15 -12.00 -19.55
C SER A 25 -12.13 -11.49 -20.63
N GLY A 26 -13.40 -11.29 -20.27
CA GLY A 26 -14.41 -10.73 -21.16
C GLY A 26 -14.53 -9.20 -21.09
N LEU A 27 -13.79 -8.54 -20.20
CA LEU A 27 -13.82 -7.08 -20.06
C LEU A 27 -12.87 -6.40 -21.04
N SER A 28 -13.25 -5.19 -21.48
CA SER A 28 -12.33 -4.31 -22.18
C SER A 28 -11.35 -3.67 -21.19
N GLN A 29 -10.16 -3.30 -21.67
CA GLN A 29 -9.12 -2.65 -20.85
C GLN A 29 -9.62 -1.36 -20.19
N GLU A 30 -10.50 -0.62 -20.85
CA GLU A 30 -11.13 0.61 -20.32
C GLU A 30 -12.00 0.34 -19.08
N SER A 31 -12.58 -0.86 -18.97
CA SER A 31 -13.45 -1.24 -17.85
C SER A 31 -12.67 -1.82 -16.65
N HIS A 32 -11.37 -2.12 -16.83
CA HIS A 32 -10.56 -2.75 -15.79
C HIS A 32 -10.46 -1.88 -14.54
N GLU A 33 -10.21 -0.58 -14.71
CA GLU A 33 -10.05 0.35 -13.58
C GLU A 33 -11.34 0.44 -12.76
N GLN A 34 -12.48 0.64 -13.43
CA GLN A 34 -13.79 0.70 -12.78
C GLN A 34 -14.12 -0.60 -12.04
N CYS A 35 -13.79 -1.75 -12.62
CA CYS A 35 -13.98 -3.05 -12.00
C CYS A 35 -13.16 -3.18 -10.70
N VAL A 36 -11.87 -2.82 -10.72
CA VAL A 36 -11.01 -2.89 -9.53
C VAL A 36 -11.47 -1.90 -8.45
N GLN A 37 -11.84 -0.68 -8.83
CA GLN A 37 -12.41 0.31 -7.90
C GLN A 37 -13.68 -0.22 -7.23
N TRP A 38 -14.57 -0.89 -7.98
CA TRP A 38 -15.78 -1.49 -7.43
C TRP A 38 -15.46 -2.62 -6.46
N ILE A 39 -14.50 -3.49 -6.78
CA ILE A 39 -14.04 -4.56 -5.87
C ILE A 39 -13.51 -3.98 -4.58
N VAL A 40 -12.66 -2.95 -4.65
CA VAL A 40 -12.11 -2.29 -3.45
C VAL A 40 -13.23 -1.67 -2.62
N LYS A 41 -14.17 -0.95 -3.25
CA LYS A 41 -15.33 -0.37 -2.57
C LYS A 41 -16.19 -1.44 -1.89
N PHE A 42 -16.41 -2.58 -2.54
CA PHE A 42 -17.12 -3.71 -1.97
C PHE A 42 -16.41 -4.29 -0.74
N ILE A 43 -15.08 -4.46 -0.81
CA ILE A 43 -14.28 -4.98 0.31
C ILE A 43 -14.30 -3.98 1.47
N HIS A 44 -14.11 -2.69 1.21
CA HIS A 44 -14.10 -1.66 2.24
C HIS A 44 -15.49 -1.43 2.87
N GLY A 45 -16.57 -1.81 2.18
CA GLY A 45 -17.93 -1.85 2.72
C GLY A 45 -18.21 -3.04 3.65
N GLN A 46 -17.31 -4.03 3.76
CA GLN A 46 -17.51 -5.16 4.66
C GLN A 46 -17.28 -4.76 6.13
N HIS A 47 -18.04 -5.37 7.04
CA HIS A 47 -17.88 -5.15 8.48
C HIS A 47 -16.99 -6.19 9.17
N SER A 48 -16.90 -7.41 8.62
CA SER A 48 -16.14 -8.50 9.24
C SER A 48 -14.66 -8.44 8.83
N PRO A 49 -13.72 -8.24 9.77
CA PRO A 49 -12.30 -8.24 9.47
C PRO A 49 -11.80 -9.55 8.85
N LYS A 50 -12.39 -10.68 9.26
CA LYS A 50 -12.05 -11.99 8.70
C LYS A 50 -12.42 -12.09 7.22
N ARG A 51 -13.58 -11.53 6.84
CA ARG A 51 -14.02 -11.48 5.44
C ARG A 51 -13.14 -10.54 4.62
N ILE A 52 -12.79 -9.37 5.16
CA ILE A 52 -11.87 -8.44 4.51
C ILE A 52 -10.51 -9.12 4.26
N SER A 53 -9.96 -9.77 5.28
CA SER A 53 -8.69 -10.50 5.16
C SER A 53 -8.74 -11.55 4.05
N PHE A 54 -9.77 -12.39 4.03
CA PHE A 54 -9.94 -13.40 2.98
C PHE A 54 -10.05 -12.79 1.57
N LEU A 55 -10.81 -11.70 1.41
CA LEU A 55 -10.92 -11.00 0.13
C LEU A 55 -9.59 -10.36 -0.30
N TYR A 56 -8.79 -9.87 0.66
CA TYR A 56 -7.43 -9.40 0.40
C TYR A 56 -6.47 -10.52 0.03
N ASP A 57 -6.62 -11.71 0.60
CA ASP A 57 -5.85 -12.90 0.19
C ASP A 57 -6.19 -13.29 -1.26
N CYS A 58 -7.46 -13.21 -1.66
CA CYS A 58 -7.90 -13.37 -3.04
C CYS A 58 -7.29 -12.29 -3.96
N LEU A 59 -7.31 -11.01 -3.56
CA LEU A 59 -6.69 -9.94 -4.35
C LEU A 59 -5.17 -10.13 -4.50
N ALA A 60 -4.49 -10.51 -3.42
CA ALA A 60 -3.06 -10.82 -3.47
C ALA A 60 -2.77 -11.95 -4.46
N MET A 61 -3.55 -13.03 -4.41
CA MET A 61 -3.41 -14.16 -5.34
C MET A 61 -3.70 -13.77 -6.80
N ALA A 62 -4.68 -12.90 -7.02
CA ALA A 62 -4.97 -12.37 -8.35
C ALA A 62 -3.80 -11.56 -8.91
N VAL A 63 -3.11 -10.77 -8.07
CA VAL A 63 -1.90 -10.04 -8.48
C VAL A 63 -0.71 -10.99 -8.69
N GLU A 64 -0.47 -11.92 -7.77
CA GLU A 64 0.63 -12.91 -7.86
C GLU A 64 0.52 -13.79 -9.11
N THR A 65 -0.70 -14.13 -9.54
CA THR A 65 -0.95 -14.93 -10.74
C THR A 65 -1.01 -14.09 -12.03
N GLY A 66 -0.75 -12.79 -11.94
CA GLY A 66 -0.77 -11.86 -13.08
C GLY A 66 -2.16 -11.55 -13.63
N LEU A 67 -3.24 -11.91 -12.92
CA LEU A 67 -4.61 -11.60 -13.32
C LEU A 67 -4.92 -10.11 -13.18
N LEU A 68 -4.48 -9.49 -12.07
CA LEU A 68 -4.70 -8.07 -11.79
C LEU A 68 -3.39 -7.29 -11.76
N PRO A 69 -3.32 -6.10 -12.40
CA PRO A 69 -2.14 -5.23 -12.31
C PRO A 69 -1.94 -4.72 -10.87
N PRO A 70 -0.74 -4.88 -10.27
CA PRO A 70 -0.47 -4.43 -8.89
C PRO A 70 -0.69 -2.94 -8.71
N ARG A 71 -0.32 -2.12 -9.70
CA ARG A 71 -0.48 -0.66 -9.66
C ARG A 71 -1.95 -0.26 -9.45
N MET A 72 -2.83 -0.77 -10.30
CA MET A 72 -4.26 -0.47 -10.29
C MET A 72 -4.92 -0.88 -8.96
N VAL A 73 -4.51 -2.01 -8.40
CA VAL A 73 -4.98 -2.48 -7.09
C VAL A 73 -4.49 -1.56 -5.97
N CYS A 74 -3.20 -1.23 -5.93
CA CYS A 74 -2.64 -0.31 -4.93
C CYS A 74 -3.28 1.08 -4.98
N GLU A 75 -3.40 1.67 -6.17
CA GLU A 75 -4.02 2.99 -6.35
C GLU A 75 -5.47 2.99 -5.88
N SER A 76 -6.26 1.97 -6.26
CA SER A 76 -7.66 1.85 -5.83
C SER A 76 -7.79 1.69 -4.31
N LEU A 77 -6.92 0.90 -3.68
CA LEU A 77 -6.91 0.69 -2.23
C LEU A 77 -6.59 1.98 -1.47
N ILE A 78 -5.51 2.68 -1.85
CA ILE A 78 -5.04 3.88 -1.15
C ILE A 78 -5.96 5.08 -1.38
N ASN A 79 -6.49 5.23 -2.59
CA ASN A 79 -7.38 6.35 -2.94
C ASN A 79 -8.83 6.12 -2.53
N SER A 80 -9.16 5.00 -1.90
CA SER A 80 -10.51 4.77 -1.39
C SER A 80 -10.86 5.77 -0.28
N ASP A 81 -12.01 6.43 -0.43
CA ASP A 81 -12.56 7.33 0.61
C ASP A 81 -12.86 6.58 1.91
N SER A 82 -13.19 5.29 1.82
CA SER A 82 -13.47 4.44 2.97
C SER A 82 -12.23 4.02 3.76
N LEU A 83 -11.03 4.29 3.24
CA LEU A 83 -9.76 4.05 3.93
C LEU A 83 -9.43 5.24 4.83
N GLU A 84 -9.92 5.18 6.06
CA GLU A 84 -9.74 6.18 7.11
C GLU A 84 -8.95 5.58 8.27
N TRP A 85 -8.14 6.39 8.97
CA TRP A 85 -7.32 5.92 10.08
C TRP A 85 -8.15 5.42 11.27
N GLU A 86 -9.36 5.94 11.45
CA GLU A 86 -10.32 5.53 12.49
C GLU A 86 -10.79 4.08 12.28
N ARG A 87 -10.81 3.61 11.04
CA ARG A 87 -11.08 2.21 10.69
C ARG A 87 -9.81 1.38 10.83
N THR A 88 -9.25 1.34 12.03
CA THR A 88 -7.89 0.87 12.31
C THR A 88 -7.60 -0.54 11.80
N GLN A 89 -8.57 -1.45 11.88
CA GLN A 89 -8.42 -2.81 11.37
C GLN A 89 -8.42 -2.87 9.84
N LEU A 90 -9.26 -2.06 9.18
CA LEU A 90 -9.24 -1.93 7.72
C LEU A 90 -7.89 -1.34 7.30
N TRP A 91 -7.49 -0.23 7.90
CA TRP A 91 -6.19 0.42 7.69
C TRP A 91 -5.04 -0.59 7.74
N ALA A 92 -4.93 -1.34 8.85
CA ALA A 92 -3.87 -2.32 9.02
C ALA A 92 -3.88 -3.41 7.94
N LEU A 93 -5.06 -3.96 7.60
CA LEU A 93 -5.18 -5.00 6.59
C LEU A 93 -4.85 -4.46 5.19
N THR A 94 -5.30 -3.25 4.86
CA THR A 94 -5.04 -2.61 3.56
C THR A 94 -3.54 -2.39 3.36
N PHE A 95 -2.87 -1.79 4.35
CA PHE A 95 -1.43 -1.54 4.24
C PHE A 95 -0.59 -2.81 4.26
N LYS A 96 -1.03 -3.87 4.95
CA LYS A 96 -0.40 -5.21 4.85
C LYS A 96 -0.52 -5.80 3.44
N LEU A 97 -1.68 -5.66 2.79
CA LEU A 97 -1.84 -6.08 1.40
C LEU A 97 -0.93 -5.26 0.46
N VAL A 98 -0.94 -3.93 0.59
CA VAL A 98 -0.09 -3.04 -0.22
C VAL A 98 1.38 -3.40 -0.05
N ARG A 99 1.86 -3.63 1.18
CA ARG A 99 3.23 -4.07 1.46
C ARG A 99 3.62 -5.35 0.69
N LYS A 100 2.67 -6.26 0.47
CA LYS A 100 2.88 -7.53 -0.20
C LYS A 100 3.02 -7.37 -1.72
N ILE A 101 2.22 -6.48 -2.33
CA ILE A 101 2.10 -6.40 -3.79
C ILE A 101 2.81 -5.20 -4.43
N ILE A 102 3.16 -4.15 -3.66
CA ILE A 102 3.76 -2.92 -4.19
C ILE A 102 5.09 -3.15 -4.91
N GLY A 103 5.80 -4.24 -4.61
CA GLY A 103 7.04 -4.63 -5.29
C GLY A 103 6.86 -4.92 -6.79
N GLY A 104 5.63 -5.18 -7.25
CA GLY A 104 5.32 -5.37 -8.67
C GLY A 104 4.96 -4.08 -9.42
N VAL A 105 4.97 -2.92 -8.75
CA VAL A 105 4.61 -1.62 -9.35
C VAL A 105 5.86 -0.97 -9.96
N ASP A 106 5.68 -0.28 -11.08
CA ASP A 106 6.77 0.46 -11.73
C ASP A 106 7.24 1.65 -10.86
N TYR A 107 8.50 2.07 -11.02
CA TYR A 107 9.09 3.11 -10.16
C TYR A 107 8.33 4.44 -10.16
N LYS A 108 7.63 4.80 -11.24
CA LYS A 108 6.79 6.02 -11.26
C LYS A 108 5.54 5.80 -10.42
N GLY A 109 4.89 4.64 -10.55
CA GLY A 109 3.76 4.26 -9.73
C GLY A 109 4.10 4.16 -8.25
N VAL A 110 5.27 3.62 -7.89
CA VAL A 110 5.73 3.60 -6.50
C VAL A 110 5.92 5.02 -5.96
N ARG A 111 6.44 5.97 -6.75
CA ARG A 111 6.55 7.38 -6.36
C ARG A 111 5.17 8.01 -6.14
N ASP A 112 4.22 7.78 -7.04
CA ASP A 112 2.87 8.35 -6.94
C ASP A 112 2.14 7.77 -5.71
N LEU A 113 2.29 6.47 -5.45
CA LEU A 113 1.78 5.80 -4.25
C LEU A 113 2.48 6.29 -2.96
N LEU A 114 3.78 6.53 -2.97
CA LEU A 114 4.52 7.09 -1.83
C LEU A 114 3.88 8.40 -1.39
N LYS A 115 3.61 9.31 -2.34
CA LYS A 115 2.94 10.57 -2.06
C LYS A 115 1.56 10.35 -1.43
N ALA A 116 0.72 9.52 -2.05
CA ALA A 116 -0.64 9.25 -1.56
C ALA A 116 -0.66 8.63 -0.15
N ILE A 117 0.28 7.72 0.13
CA ILE A 117 0.41 7.09 1.46
C ILE A 117 0.84 8.12 2.50
N LEU A 118 1.82 8.99 2.19
CA LEU A 118 2.25 10.05 3.10
C LEU A 118 1.12 11.04 3.39
N GLU A 119 0.33 11.40 2.37
CA GLU A 119 -0.87 12.23 2.52
C GLU A 119 -1.92 11.57 3.42
N LYS A 120 -2.18 10.26 3.26
CA LYS A 120 -3.06 9.51 4.17
C LYS A 120 -2.52 9.49 5.61
N ILE A 121 -1.22 9.29 5.81
CA ILE A 121 -0.60 9.32 7.15
C ILE A 121 -0.77 10.70 7.81
N LEU A 122 -0.70 11.79 7.04
CA LEU A 122 -0.91 13.14 7.54
C LEU A 122 -2.35 13.42 8.02
N THR A 123 -3.32 12.56 7.71
CA THR A 123 -4.69 12.69 8.23
C THR A 123 -4.84 12.20 9.68
N ILE A 124 -3.83 11.48 10.19
CA ILE A 124 -3.82 10.94 11.56
C ILE A 124 -3.49 12.10 12.53
N PRO A 125 -4.26 12.30 13.62
CA PRO A 125 -3.95 13.33 14.59
C PRO A 125 -2.68 12.99 15.38
N ASN A 126 -2.07 14.02 15.99
CA ASN A 126 -0.87 13.86 16.82
C ASN A 126 -1.11 13.03 18.10
N THR A 127 -2.37 12.95 18.53
CA THR A 127 -2.78 12.20 19.73
C THR A 127 -3.82 11.16 19.32
N VAL A 128 -3.47 9.90 19.49
CA VAL A 128 -4.36 8.75 19.25
C VAL A 128 -4.32 7.81 20.45
N SER A 129 -5.29 6.91 20.54
CA SER A 129 -5.25 5.82 21.53
C SER A 129 -4.01 4.95 21.33
N SER A 130 -3.31 4.61 22.42
CA SER A 130 -2.15 3.71 22.37
C SER A 130 -2.50 2.33 21.79
N ALA A 131 -3.75 1.89 21.96
CA ALA A 131 -4.25 0.61 21.47
C ALA A 131 -4.22 0.48 19.93
N VAL A 132 -4.31 1.60 19.20
CA VAL A 132 -4.41 1.58 17.74
C VAL A 132 -3.06 1.78 17.04
N VAL A 133 -2.02 2.15 17.78
CA VAL A 133 -0.70 2.49 17.22
C VAL A 133 -0.12 1.34 16.39
N GLN A 134 -0.21 0.10 16.89
CA GLN A 134 0.29 -1.08 16.17
C GLN A 134 -0.43 -1.32 14.83
N GLN A 135 -1.72 -0.98 14.75
CA GLN A 135 -2.50 -1.08 13.52
C GLN A 135 -2.09 0.02 12.53
N LEU A 136 -1.88 1.24 13.02
CA LEU A 136 -1.46 2.38 12.21
C LEU A 136 -0.05 2.19 11.63
N LEU A 137 0.86 1.57 12.38
CA LEU A 137 2.24 1.27 11.95
C LEU A 137 2.32 0.40 10.69
N ALA A 138 1.25 -0.31 10.30
CA ALA A 138 1.22 -1.02 9.03
C ALA A 138 1.54 -0.12 7.83
N ALA A 139 1.11 1.15 7.86
CA ALA A 139 1.44 2.12 6.80
C ALA A 139 2.93 2.51 6.82
N ARG A 140 3.51 2.65 8.02
CA ARG A 140 4.95 2.92 8.19
C ARG A 140 5.80 1.81 7.56
N GLU A 141 5.40 0.55 7.69
CA GLU A 141 6.14 -0.57 7.10
C GLU A 141 6.14 -0.57 5.56
N VAL A 142 5.09 -0.02 4.94
CA VAL A 142 5.09 0.23 3.48
C VAL A 142 6.08 1.33 3.13
N ILE A 143 6.08 2.44 3.88
CA ILE A 143 7.07 3.52 3.66
C ILE A 143 8.48 2.99 3.84
N ALA A 144 8.75 2.22 4.89
CA ALA A 144 10.07 1.64 5.13
C ALA A 144 10.52 0.77 3.96
N TYR A 145 9.62 -0.03 3.38
CA TYR A 145 9.93 -0.85 2.22
C TYR A 145 10.16 -0.03 0.94
N ILE A 146 9.42 1.06 0.72
CA ILE A 146 9.65 1.97 -0.40
C ILE A 146 11.02 2.67 -0.27
N LEU A 147 11.42 3.03 0.94
CA LEU A 147 12.68 3.72 1.22
C LEU A 147 13.88 2.77 1.38
N GLU A 148 13.66 1.47 1.41
CA GLU A 148 14.70 0.45 1.48
C GLU A 148 15.51 0.45 0.18
N ARG A 149 16.76 0.90 0.27
CA ARG A 149 17.66 1.04 -0.90
C ARG A 149 17.93 -0.31 -1.56
N ASN A 150 17.96 -1.38 -0.78
CA ASN A 150 18.16 -2.73 -1.30
C ASN A 150 16.95 -3.28 -2.04
N ALA A 151 15.73 -2.80 -1.74
CA ALA A 151 14.52 -3.18 -2.45
C ALA A 151 14.46 -2.54 -3.84
N CYS A 152 15.15 -1.40 -4.04
CA CYS A 152 15.32 -0.73 -5.32
C CYS A 152 14.00 -0.46 -6.09
N LEU A 153 12.91 -0.18 -5.37
CA LEU A 153 11.58 0.03 -5.96
C LEU A 153 11.49 1.33 -6.77
N LEU A 154 12.28 2.33 -6.42
CA LEU A 154 12.42 3.59 -7.14
C LEU A 154 13.79 4.23 -6.89
N PRO A 155 14.25 5.13 -7.78
CA PRO A 155 15.41 5.96 -7.49
C PRO A 155 15.19 6.75 -6.20
N ALA A 156 16.13 6.62 -5.26
CA ALA A 156 15.99 7.23 -3.94
C ALA A 156 15.80 8.76 -3.99
N TYR A 157 16.32 9.43 -5.03
CA TYR A 157 16.10 10.87 -5.23
C TYR A 157 14.62 11.22 -5.46
N PHE A 158 13.84 10.36 -6.13
CA PHE A 158 12.40 10.58 -6.26
C PHE A 158 11.69 10.50 -4.92
N ALA A 159 12.08 9.55 -4.07
CA ALA A 159 11.51 9.43 -2.74
C ALA A 159 11.79 10.67 -1.87
N VAL A 160 13.04 11.16 -1.84
CA VAL A 160 13.38 12.36 -1.04
C VAL A 160 12.68 13.61 -1.58
N THR A 161 12.49 13.72 -2.90
CA THR A 161 11.72 14.82 -3.49
C THR A 161 10.28 14.82 -3.02
N GLU A 162 9.58 13.68 -3.02
CA GLU A 162 8.19 13.62 -2.54
C GLU A 162 8.10 13.87 -1.03
N ILE A 163 9.03 13.33 -0.23
CA ILE A 163 9.09 13.59 1.21
C ILE A 163 9.27 15.09 1.47
N ARG A 164 10.20 15.77 0.80
CA ARG A 164 10.49 17.20 1.03
C ARG A 164 9.38 18.13 0.57
N LYS A 165 8.52 17.71 -0.38
CA LYS A 165 7.29 18.45 -0.73
C LYS A 165 6.30 18.50 0.44
N LEU A 166 6.15 17.40 1.17
CA LEU A 166 5.21 17.29 2.30
C LEU A 166 5.82 17.74 3.64
N TYR A 167 7.14 17.58 3.79
CA TYR A 167 7.95 17.96 4.93
C TYR A 167 9.09 18.89 4.47
N PRO A 168 8.77 20.15 4.11
CA PRO A 168 9.78 21.15 3.78
C PRO A 168 10.67 21.44 5.00
N GLU A 169 11.77 22.15 4.75
CA GLU A 169 12.71 22.53 5.80
C GLU A 169 12.04 23.26 6.96
N GLY A 170 12.36 22.87 8.19
CA GLY A 170 11.72 23.36 9.41
C GLY A 170 10.45 22.62 9.82
N LYS A 171 9.80 21.83 8.94
CA LYS A 171 8.64 21.02 9.30
C LYS A 171 9.08 19.66 9.84
N LEU A 172 8.61 19.32 11.04
CA LEU A 172 8.87 18.02 11.65
C LEU A 172 8.08 16.90 10.94
N PRO A 173 8.68 15.72 10.74
CA PRO A 173 7.96 14.55 10.28
C PRO A 173 6.80 14.14 11.17
N HIS A 174 5.81 13.46 10.59
CA HIS A 174 4.70 12.91 11.34
C HIS A 174 5.19 11.83 12.32
N TRP A 175 4.64 11.80 13.54
CA TRP A 175 5.10 10.92 14.64
C TRP A 175 5.09 9.43 14.25
N LEU A 176 4.15 9.01 13.39
CA LEU A 176 4.06 7.63 12.91
C LEU A 176 5.28 7.21 12.08
N LEU A 177 5.91 8.15 11.37
CA LEU A 177 7.11 7.89 10.58
C LEU A 177 8.35 7.88 11.49
N GLY A 178 8.34 8.73 12.53
CA GLY A 178 9.46 8.90 13.45
C GLY A 178 10.74 9.25 12.70
N ASN A 179 11.85 8.61 13.08
CA ASN A 179 13.16 8.88 12.48
C ASN A 179 13.30 8.35 11.04
N LEU A 180 12.41 7.47 10.57
CA LEU A 180 12.54 6.78 9.29
C LEU A 180 12.79 7.74 8.12
N VAL A 181 11.99 8.80 8.04
CA VAL A 181 12.11 9.78 6.95
C VAL A 181 13.21 10.81 7.21
N SER A 182 13.49 11.15 8.47
CA SER A 182 14.60 12.04 8.83
C SER A 182 15.93 11.43 8.44
N ASP A 183 16.17 10.19 8.85
CA ASP A 183 17.39 9.44 8.56
C ASP A 183 17.56 9.26 7.05
N PHE A 184 16.47 8.97 6.33
CA PHE A 184 16.49 8.85 4.88
C PHE A 184 16.84 10.18 4.19
N VAL A 185 16.23 11.30 4.59
CA VAL A 185 16.56 12.64 4.06
C VAL A 185 18.02 12.98 4.32
N ASP A 186 18.55 12.65 5.49
CA ASP A 186 19.94 12.93 5.87
C ASP A 186 20.96 12.22 4.98
N THR A 187 20.60 11.07 4.39
CA THR A 187 21.47 10.41 3.40
C THR A 187 21.72 11.26 2.13
N PHE A 188 20.92 12.29 1.88
CA PHE A 188 21.09 13.22 0.76
C PHE A 188 21.84 14.51 1.14
N ARG A 189 22.20 14.69 2.42
CA ARG A 189 22.99 15.85 2.87
C ARG A 189 24.33 15.98 2.14
N PRO A 190 25.09 14.89 1.87
CA PRO A 190 26.31 14.99 1.05
C PRO A 190 26.01 15.49 -0.37
N THR A 191 24.95 15.00 -1.00
CA THR A 191 24.51 15.44 -2.34
C THR A 191 24.13 16.92 -2.36
N ALA A 192 23.48 17.42 -1.31
CA ALA A 192 23.18 18.85 -1.19
C ALA A 192 24.45 19.70 -1.09
N ARG A 193 25.45 19.26 -0.31
CA ARG A 193 26.75 19.96 -0.17
C ARG A 193 27.52 20.02 -1.49
N ILE A 194 27.49 18.97 -2.30
CA ILE A 194 28.12 18.96 -3.64
C ILE A 194 27.51 20.04 -4.56
N ASN A 195 26.22 20.35 -4.39
CA ASN A 195 25.50 21.33 -5.20
C ASN A 195 25.36 22.71 -4.54
N SER A 196 26.06 22.94 -3.41
CA SER A 196 26.08 24.24 -2.73
C SER A 196 27.35 25.00 -3.15
N ILE A 197 27.18 26.27 -3.55
CA ILE A 197 28.26 27.18 -3.95
C ILE A 197 28.89 27.82 -2.71
#